data_AF-D2D3S6-F1
#
_entry.id   AF-D2D3S6-F1
#
_cell.length_a   1.000
_cell.length_b   1.000
_cell.length_c   1.000
_cell.angle_alpha   90.00
_cell.angle_beta   90.00
_cell.angle_gamma   90.00
#
_symmetry.space_group_name_H-M   'P 1'
#
loop_
_entity.id
_entity.type
_entity.pdbx_description
1 polymer ?
#
loop_
_entity_poly.entity_id
_entity_poly.type
_entity_poly.pdbx_seq_one_letter_code
_entity_poly.pdbx_strand_id
1 'polypeptide(L)'
;MRRLAKNSRNDSYLSNRDYQEIVRENTTTISFPLKEKHTLTLTKKIGLNQTAGFGGWFFPDSPCLLTVTVLSSFGTKVTSKTFSLSKDWNRVGLAWINEHSSDTMSIVLEFSDVEIVHTWGLTCDVFNVHELIIDAIEDQNKLIDVLNQEHLSPETYYLNHDSDTDLIENLESTEEIKIVNQSQKQISLKKCCYCQRYMPVNILVRSNSSFHKHKSKKTGFQNECRACKKWRINNSFNPVRTKDQLHESAVITREKKILLKEPEILQKIKNRNNGEGLKSIIWKKFDKKCFNCEKELTIEEVRLDHTRPLAYLWPIDEHATCLCEKCNNTKHDMFPIDFYQGDEDKLRRLARITGLDYESLVKRDVNEVELARIINNIEDFATNVEARTFRSIRNKVKEVRPDTDLFEILKSKNINLYNELQYELLTRKD
;
A
#
# COMPACT_ATOMS: atom_id res chain seq x y z
N MET A 1 19.84 9.24 -5.43
CA MET A 1 19.98 9.44 -6.89
C MET A 1 18.65 9.31 -7.65
N ARG A 2 17.64 10.19 -7.44
CA ARG A 2 16.37 10.15 -8.20
C ARG A 2 15.75 11.52 -8.54
N ARG A 3 16.39 12.64 -8.18
CA ARG A 3 15.83 14.00 -8.37
C ARG A 3 16.46 14.82 -9.51
N LEU A 4 17.30 14.21 -10.36
CA LEU A 4 17.89 14.90 -11.52
C LEU A 4 17.30 14.47 -12.87
N ALA A 5 16.32 13.56 -12.90
CA ALA A 5 15.62 13.24 -14.13
C ALA A 5 14.59 14.36 -14.43
N LYS A 6 14.84 15.13 -15.50
CA LYS A 6 13.80 15.94 -16.14
C LYS A 6 12.81 14.96 -16.76
N ASN A 7 11.67 14.75 -16.10
CA ASN A 7 10.62 13.83 -16.57
C ASN A 7 10.07 14.30 -17.93
N SER A 8 10.68 13.84 -19.01
CA SER A 8 10.19 13.92 -20.37
C SER A 8 9.61 12.55 -20.77
N ARG A 9 8.86 12.46 -21.88
CA ARG A 9 8.29 11.21 -22.41
C ARG A 9 9.30 10.04 -22.56
N ASN A 10 10.61 10.32 -22.53
CA ASN A 10 11.68 9.31 -22.49
C ASN A 10 11.89 8.62 -21.14
N ASP A 11 11.16 9.00 -20.08
CA ASP A 11 11.25 8.35 -18.78
C ASP A 11 10.65 6.93 -18.76
N SER A 12 9.79 6.57 -19.71
CA SER A 12 9.36 5.17 -19.85
C SER A 12 10.59 4.27 -20.08
N TYR A 13 11.54 4.74 -20.91
CA TYR A 13 12.77 4.06 -21.25
C TYR A 13 13.75 3.96 -20.06
N LEU A 14 13.82 5.00 -19.21
CA LEU A 14 14.64 4.97 -17.98
C LEU A 14 13.97 4.18 -16.85
N SER A 15 12.64 4.13 -16.80
CA SER A 15 11.88 3.35 -15.82
C SER A 15 11.95 1.83 -16.07
N ASN A 16 12.21 1.44 -17.33
CA ASN A 16 12.50 0.09 -17.80
C ASN A 16 13.89 -0.43 -17.42
N ARG A 17 14.71 0.35 -16.71
CA ARG A 17 15.92 -0.13 -16.01
C ARG A 17 15.55 -0.96 -14.77
N ASP A 18 14.69 -1.95 -14.96
CA ASP A 18 14.50 -3.04 -14.01
C ASP A 18 15.62 -4.04 -14.27
N TYR A 19 16.77 -3.81 -13.64
CA TYR A 19 17.91 -4.74 -13.67
C TYR A 19 17.69 -5.97 -12.78
N GLN A 20 16.48 -6.14 -12.24
CA GLN A 20 16.17 -7.19 -11.28
C GLN A 20 15.25 -8.21 -11.92
N GLU A 21 15.56 -9.47 -11.69
CA GLU A 21 14.79 -10.60 -12.20
C GLU A 21 14.00 -11.25 -11.06
N ILE A 22 12.95 -11.98 -11.44
CA ILE A 22 12.27 -12.89 -10.52
C ILE A 22 12.95 -14.24 -10.68
N VAL A 23 13.53 -14.73 -9.59
CA VAL A 23 14.13 -16.07 -9.51
C VAL A 23 13.15 -17.02 -8.84
N ARG A 24 13.31 -18.32 -9.08
CA ARG A 24 12.50 -19.36 -8.44
C ARG A 24 13.42 -20.27 -7.65
N GLU A 25 13.03 -20.54 -6.41
CA GLU A 25 13.75 -21.42 -5.50
C GLU A 25 12.82 -22.52 -5.00
N ASN A 26 13.40 -23.69 -4.70
CA ASN A 26 12.67 -24.79 -4.06
C ASN A 26 12.53 -24.51 -2.57
N THR A 27 11.34 -24.78 -2.03
CA THR A 27 11.01 -24.52 -0.62
C THR A 27 11.29 -25.72 0.25
N THR A 28 11.39 -25.53 1.56
CA THR A 28 11.34 -26.66 2.49
C THR A 28 9.88 -27.06 2.75
N THR A 29 9.64 -28.36 2.96
CA THR A 29 8.31 -28.88 3.32
C THR A 29 8.36 -29.55 4.67
N ILE A 30 7.41 -29.18 5.52
CA ILE A 30 7.12 -29.82 6.80
C ILE A 30 5.83 -30.61 6.61
N SER A 31 5.87 -31.91 6.87
CA SER A 31 4.71 -32.80 6.80
C SER A 31 4.39 -33.35 8.18
N PHE A 32 3.14 -33.17 8.58
CA PHE A 32 2.57 -33.65 9.83
C PHE A 32 1.82 -34.98 9.58
N PRO A 33 1.84 -35.93 10.54
CA PRO A 33 1.29 -37.26 10.34
C PRO A 33 -0.25 -37.30 10.33
N LEU A 34 -0.89 -36.38 11.07
CA LEU A 34 -2.33 -36.27 11.22
C LEU A 34 -2.74 -34.82 10.97
N LYS A 35 -4.04 -34.59 10.79
CA LYS A 35 -4.60 -33.25 10.66
C LYS A 35 -5.11 -32.76 12.01
N GLU A 36 -4.18 -32.46 12.90
CA GLU A 36 -4.48 -32.01 14.25
C GLU A 36 -3.58 -30.86 14.67
N LYS A 37 -3.43 -30.66 15.97
CA LYS A 37 -2.60 -29.60 16.53
C LYS A 37 -1.16 -30.08 16.65
N HIS A 38 -0.24 -29.44 15.94
CA HIS A 38 1.19 -29.81 15.95
C HIS A 38 2.05 -28.71 16.53
N THR A 39 3.10 -29.11 17.27
CA THR A 39 4.03 -28.18 17.91
C THR A 39 5.45 -28.44 17.45
N LEU A 40 6.12 -27.37 17.03
CA LEU A 40 7.55 -27.33 16.76
C LEU A 40 8.22 -26.37 17.73
N THR A 41 9.38 -26.74 18.25
CA THR A 41 10.16 -25.87 19.12
C THR A 41 11.55 -25.67 18.56
N LEU A 42 12.02 -24.43 18.56
CA LEU A 42 13.41 -24.10 18.28
C LEU A 42 13.97 -23.30 19.46
N THR A 43 15.25 -23.52 19.77
CA THR A 43 15.93 -22.79 20.84
C THR A 43 16.96 -21.84 20.25
N LYS A 44 17.06 -20.63 20.82
CA LYS A 44 18.05 -19.64 20.38
C LYS A 44 18.65 -18.94 21.59
N LYS A 45 19.95 -18.68 21.51
CA LYS A 45 20.62 -17.85 22.50
C LYS A 45 20.38 -16.37 22.23
N ILE A 46 19.80 -15.66 23.19
CA ILE A 46 19.47 -14.24 23.14
C ILE A 46 19.82 -13.65 24.50
N GLY A 47 20.78 -12.72 24.55
CA GLY A 47 21.21 -12.10 25.80
C GLY A 47 20.22 -11.07 26.34
N LEU A 48 20.44 -10.67 27.60
CA LEU A 48 19.64 -9.65 28.27
C LEU A 48 19.62 -8.32 27.50
N ASN A 49 18.45 -7.70 27.42
CA ASN A 49 18.11 -6.45 26.73
C ASN A 49 18.38 -6.46 25.21
N GLN A 50 18.61 -7.64 24.61
CA GLN A 50 18.74 -7.74 23.16
C GLN A 50 17.37 -7.80 22.49
N THR A 51 17.26 -7.13 21.34
CA THR A 51 16.10 -7.27 20.46
C THR A 51 16.31 -8.48 19.56
N ALA A 52 15.34 -9.37 19.53
CA ALA A 52 15.35 -10.56 18.69
C ALA A 52 14.08 -10.66 17.87
N GLY A 53 14.15 -11.41 16.78
CA GLY A 53 13.04 -11.62 15.86
C GLY A 53 13.04 -13.01 15.29
N PHE A 54 11.84 -13.57 15.21
CA PHE A 54 11.53 -14.76 14.43
C PHE A 54 10.75 -14.33 13.19
N GLY A 55 11.00 -14.95 12.05
CA GLY A 55 10.10 -14.81 10.92
C GLY A 55 10.50 -15.55 9.67
N GLY A 56 9.57 -15.59 8.74
CA GLY A 56 9.71 -16.22 7.43
C GLY A 56 8.37 -16.26 6.70
N TRP A 57 8.29 -17.11 5.68
CA TRP A 57 7.11 -17.26 4.84
C TRP A 57 6.58 -18.68 4.87
N PHE A 58 5.25 -18.80 4.95
CA PHE A 58 4.55 -20.07 5.11
C PHE A 58 3.47 -20.23 4.04
N PHE A 59 3.42 -21.39 3.40
CA PHE A 59 2.36 -21.80 2.47
C PHE A 59 1.77 -23.13 2.97
N PRO A 60 0.63 -23.11 3.67
CA PRO A 60 -0.05 -24.34 4.06
C PRO A 60 -0.85 -24.94 2.91
N ASP A 61 -1.07 -26.25 2.93
CA ASP A 61 -1.93 -26.96 1.98
C ASP A 61 -3.43 -26.63 2.11
N SER A 62 -3.82 -26.14 3.29
CA SER A 62 -5.17 -25.76 3.69
C SER A 62 -5.11 -24.59 4.67
N PRO A 63 -6.12 -23.69 4.70
CA PRO A 63 -6.11 -22.58 5.64
C PRO A 63 -6.01 -23.07 7.09
N CYS A 64 -5.11 -22.47 7.87
CA CYS A 64 -4.84 -22.87 9.25
C CYS A 64 -4.46 -21.68 10.13
N LEU A 65 -4.36 -21.90 11.43
CA LEU A 65 -3.76 -20.96 12.37
C LEU A 65 -2.34 -21.40 12.69
N LEU A 66 -1.45 -20.42 12.79
CA LEU A 66 -0.11 -20.57 13.36
C LEU A 66 0.02 -19.64 14.55
N THR A 67 0.24 -20.19 15.74
CA THR A 67 0.61 -19.41 16.92
C THR A 67 2.11 -19.51 17.14
N VAL A 68 2.78 -18.36 17.14
CA VAL A 68 4.21 -18.25 17.50
C VAL A 68 4.27 -17.76 18.94
N THR A 69 4.87 -18.52 19.83
CA THR A 69 5.06 -18.17 21.24
C THR A 69 6.53 -18.19 21.62
N VAL A 70 6.99 -17.14 22.27
CA VAL A 70 8.36 -17.06 22.81
C VAL A 70 8.30 -17.30 24.31
N LEU A 71 9.06 -18.28 24.77
CA LEU A 71 9.19 -18.66 26.17
C LEU A 71 10.62 -18.39 26.65
N SER A 72 10.75 -17.92 27.89
CA SER A 72 12.04 -17.90 28.59
C SER A 72 12.51 -19.31 28.93
N SER A 73 13.77 -19.45 29.36
CA SER A 73 14.30 -20.75 29.81
C SER A 73 13.52 -21.36 30.98
N PHE A 74 12.77 -20.56 31.74
CA PHE A 74 11.90 -21.02 32.83
C PHE A 74 10.49 -21.40 32.35
N GLY A 75 10.24 -21.36 31.03
CA GLY A 75 8.91 -21.62 30.45
C GLY A 75 7.93 -20.46 30.57
N THR A 76 8.36 -19.30 31.06
CA THR A 76 7.50 -18.11 31.17
C THR A 76 7.27 -17.51 29.78
N LYS A 77 6.03 -17.23 29.44
CA LYS A 77 5.67 -16.57 28.18
C LYS A 77 6.19 -15.13 28.14
N VAL A 78 7.05 -14.85 27.17
CA VAL A 78 7.58 -13.51 26.87
C VAL A 78 6.63 -12.78 25.93
N THR A 79 6.26 -13.42 24.82
CA THR A 79 5.32 -12.86 23.85
C THR A 79 4.66 -13.98 23.05
N SER A 80 3.54 -13.69 22.41
CA SER A 80 2.88 -14.63 21.50
C SER A 80 2.00 -13.89 20.50
N LYS A 81 1.92 -14.44 19.29
CA LYS A 81 1.04 -13.92 18.25
C LYS A 81 0.49 -15.07 17.39
N THR A 82 -0.81 -15.01 17.11
CA THR A 82 -1.50 -15.94 16.21
C THR A 82 -1.68 -15.30 14.84
N PHE A 83 -1.40 -16.08 13.80
CA PHE A 83 -1.49 -15.71 12.39
C PHE A 83 -2.49 -16.60 11.69
N SER A 84 -3.41 -16.01 10.94
CA SER A 84 -4.32 -16.74 10.05
C SER A 84 -3.63 -16.98 8.71
N LEU A 85 -3.26 -18.22 8.44
CA LEU A 85 -2.57 -18.62 7.23
C LEU A 85 -3.59 -19.02 6.17
N SER A 86 -3.56 -18.33 5.03
CA SER A 86 -4.33 -18.69 3.83
C SER A 86 -3.58 -19.73 2.99
N LYS A 87 -4.26 -20.39 2.04
CA LYS A 87 -3.64 -21.30 1.05
C LYS A 87 -2.85 -20.52 -0.02
N ASP A 88 -1.91 -19.71 0.46
CA ASP A 88 -1.00 -18.86 -0.30
C ASP A 88 0.27 -18.62 0.56
N TRP A 89 1.24 -17.87 0.04
CA TRP A 89 2.37 -17.39 0.83
C TRP A 89 1.89 -16.36 1.85
N ASN A 90 2.14 -16.64 3.12
CA ASN A 90 1.83 -15.78 4.25
C ASN A 90 3.13 -15.30 4.87
N ARG A 91 3.17 -14.03 5.30
CA ARG A 91 4.27 -13.47 6.06
C ARG A 91 4.02 -13.68 7.53
N VAL A 92 5.02 -14.19 8.23
CA VAL A 92 4.97 -14.40 9.67
C VAL A 92 6.21 -13.79 10.25
N GLY A 93 6.03 -12.95 11.26
CA GLY A 93 7.15 -12.43 12.02
C GLY A 93 6.73 -11.84 13.35
N LEU A 94 7.59 -12.06 14.34
CA LEU A 94 7.42 -11.64 15.71
C LEU A 94 8.76 -11.21 16.27
N ALA A 95 8.85 -9.97 16.71
CA ALA A 95 9.99 -9.40 17.43
C ALA A 95 9.65 -9.14 18.89
N TRP A 96 10.67 -9.19 19.73
CA TRP A 96 10.60 -8.95 21.17
C TRP A 96 11.94 -8.44 21.70
N ILE A 97 11.92 -7.93 22.93
CA ILE A 97 13.11 -7.63 23.72
C ILE A 97 13.23 -8.72 24.78
N ASN A 98 14.42 -9.29 24.97
CA ASN A 98 14.68 -10.17 26.09
C ASN A 98 14.91 -9.37 27.36
N GLU A 99 13.91 -9.30 28.25
CA GLU A 99 14.04 -8.64 29.56
C GLU A 99 14.46 -9.61 30.69
N HIS A 100 14.68 -10.88 30.35
CA HIS A 100 15.06 -11.92 31.30
C HIS A 100 16.57 -12.13 31.31
N SER A 101 17.12 -12.45 32.48
CA SER A 101 18.55 -12.78 32.64
C SER A 101 18.97 -14.09 31.97
N SER A 102 18.03 -14.82 31.39
CA SER A 102 18.29 -16.04 30.65
C SER A 102 18.83 -15.74 29.26
N ASP A 103 19.94 -16.40 28.92
CA ASP A 103 20.53 -16.32 27.59
C ASP A 103 19.88 -17.27 26.58
N THR A 104 18.97 -18.16 26.97
CA THR A 104 18.30 -19.09 26.03
C THR A 104 16.78 -18.89 26.08
N MET A 105 16.18 -18.84 24.89
CA MET A 105 14.75 -18.68 24.64
C MET A 105 14.25 -19.81 23.77
N SER A 106 13.03 -20.27 24.01
CA SER A 106 12.34 -21.25 23.18
C SER A 106 11.28 -20.56 22.35
N ILE A 107 11.28 -20.80 21.05
CA ILE A 107 10.28 -20.29 20.11
C ILE A 107 9.44 -21.49 19.68
N VAL A 108 8.17 -21.45 20.07
CA VAL A 108 7.19 -22.52 19.88
C VAL A 108 6.26 -22.13 18.74
N LEU A 109 6.21 -22.96 17.71
CA LEU A 109 5.32 -22.84 16.55
C LEU A 109 4.21 -23.87 16.69
N GLU A 110 2.99 -23.39 16.82
CA GLU A 110 1.81 -24.23 17.02
C GLU A 110 0.87 -24.09 15.81
N PHE A 111 0.73 -25.17 15.05
CA PHE A 111 -0.13 -25.24 13.87
C PHE A 111 -1.45 -25.94 14.21
N SER A 112 -2.56 -25.47 13.62
CA SER A 112 -3.87 -26.12 13.72
C SER A 112 -4.30 -26.78 12.41
N ASP A 113 -4.70 -28.04 12.44
CA ASP A 113 -5.44 -28.70 11.36
C ASP A 113 -4.75 -28.60 9.98
N VAL A 114 -3.45 -28.89 9.91
CA VAL A 114 -2.66 -28.84 8.67
C VAL A 114 -1.79 -30.09 8.52
N GLU A 115 -1.72 -30.64 7.31
CA GLU A 115 -0.89 -31.82 7.03
C GLU A 115 0.43 -31.41 6.41
N ILE A 116 0.44 -30.41 5.53
CA ILE A 116 1.64 -29.96 4.82
C ILE A 116 1.78 -28.44 4.89
N VAL A 117 2.96 -27.99 5.27
CA VAL A 117 3.36 -26.58 5.23
C VAL A 117 4.68 -26.44 4.48
N HIS A 118 4.68 -25.64 3.43
CA HIS A 118 5.92 -25.21 2.78
C HIS A 118 6.44 -23.93 3.41
N THR A 119 7.75 -23.81 3.54
CA THR A 119 8.41 -22.69 4.20
C THR A 119 9.47 -22.06 3.31
N TRP A 120 9.78 -20.80 3.59
CA TRP A 120 10.93 -20.11 3.02
C TRP A 120 11.46 -19.07 4.00
N GLY A 121 12.79 -18.90 4.03
CA GLY A 121 13.51 -17.92 4.83
C GLY A 121 13.16 -17.92 6.32
N LEU A 122 12.91 -19.09 6.94
CA LEU A 122 12.73 -19.17 8.38
C LEU A 122 14.02 -18.77 9.08
N THR A 123 13.97 -17.74 9.91
CA THR A 123 15.10 -17.29 10.72
C THR A 123 14.66 -16.84 12.10
N CYS A 124 15.54 -17.04 13.08
CA CYS A 124 15.42 -16.50 14.42
C CYS A 124 16.80 -15.99 14.85
N ASP A 125 16.93 -14.68 15.02
CA ASP A 125 18.17 -14.11 15.51
C ASP A 125 17.99 -12.77 16.23
N VAL A 126 19.05 -12.39 16.94
CA VAL A 126 19.24 -11.05 17.47
C VAL A 126 19.52 -10.11 16.29
N PHE A 127 18.91 -8.93 16.31
CA PHE A 127 19.17 -7.91 15.31
C PHE A 127 19.27 -6.53 15.93
N ASN A 128 20.11 -5.70 15.31
CA ASN A 128 20.18 -4.28 15.65
C ASN A 128 19.05 -3.55 14.94
N VAL A 129 18.19 -2.88 15.72
CA VAL A 129 17.17 -2.01 15.17
C VAL A 129 17.85 -0.89 14.40
N HIS A 130 17.49 -0.74 13.13
CA HIS A 130 18.08 0.27 12.26
C HIS A 130 17.76 1.68 12.80
N GLU A 131 18.74 2.59 12.84
CA GLU A 131 18.60 3.97 13.37
C GLU A 131 17.39 4.72 12.80
N LEU A 132 17.17 4.66 11.48
CA LEU A 132 15.99 5.24 10.81
C LEU A 132 14.62 4.72 11.30
N ILE A 133 14.56 3.58 11.98
CA ILE A 133 13.36 3.09 12.66
C ILE A 133 13.26 3.79 14.01
N ILE A 134 14.34 3.81 14.79
CA ILE A 134 14.43 4.45 16.11
C ILE A 134 14.07 5.94 16.00
N ASP A 135 14.65 6.66 15.05
CA ASP A 135 14.43 8.08 14.79
C ASP A 135 12.99 8.41 14.36
N ALA A 136 12.30 7.42 13.81
CA ALA A 136 10.93 7.58 13.32
C ALA A 136 9.87 7.31 14.39
N ILE A 137 10.28 6.92 15.60
CA ILE A 137 9.40 6.54 16.69
C ILE A 137 9.53 7.58 17.81
N GLU A 138 8.45 8.33 18.05
CA GLU A 138 8.41 9.34 19.12
C GLU A 138 8.39 8.70 20.52
N ASP A 139 7.72 7.56 20.66
CA ASP A 139 7.57 6.82 21.92
C ASP A 139 8.24 5.45 21.82
N GLN A 140 9.42 5.31 22.44
CA GLN A 140 10.23 4.09 22.37
C GLN A 140 9.52 2.87 22.95
N ASN A 141 8.50 3.03 23.79
CA ASN A 141 7.70 1.91 24.29
C ASN A 141 6.91 1.21 23.18
N LYS A 142 6.71 1.88 22.03
CA LYS A 142 6.02 1.33 20.86
C LYS A 142 6.96 0.66 19.85
N LEU A 143 8.25 0.54 20.16
CA LEU A 143 9.24 -0.02 19.24
C LEU A 143 8.84 -1.42 18.75
N ILE A 144 8.46 -2.31 19.67
CA ILE A 144 8.05 -3.67 19.32
C ILE A 144 6.77 -3.69 18.49
N ASP A 145 5.80 -2.83 18.78
CA ASP A 145 4.57 -2.71 17.97
C ASP A 145 4.88 -2.27 16.53
N VAL A 146 5.81 -1.33 16.38
CA VAL A 146 6.25 -0.83 15.07
C VAL A 146 7.00 -1.91 14.29
N LEU A 147 7.84 -2.69 14.97
CA LEU A 147 8.53 -3.84 14.38
C LEU A 147 7.57 -4.98 14.01
N ASN A 148 6.46 -5.15 14.73
CA ASN A 148 5.48 -6.22 14.52
C ASN A 148 4.32 -5.86 13.58
N GLN A 149 4.44 -4.76 12.84
CA GLN A 149 3.47 -4.42 11.79
C GLN A 149 3.43 -5.49 10.70
N GLU A 150 2.31 -6.20 10.56
CA GLU A 150 2.14 -7.36 9.67
C GLU A 150 2.47 -7.07 8.20
N HIS A 151 2.28 -5.83 7.76
CA HIS A 151 2.56 -5.45 6.39
C HIS A 151 4.05 -5.18 6.10
N LEU A 152 4.90 -5.19 7.13
CA LEU A 152 6.36 -4.93 7.07
C LEU A 152 7.22 -6.02 7.72
N SER A 153 6.62 -6.86 8.57
CA SER A 153 7.26 -8.02 9.21
C SER A 153 7.09 -9.26 8.33
N PRO A 154 8.13 -10.10 8.16
CA PRO A 154 9.41 -10.09 8.89
C PRO A 154 10.49 -9.19 8.28
N GLU A 155 10.23 -8.52 7.15
CA GLU A 155 11.27 -7.82 6.40
C GLU A 155 11.93 -6.68 7.17
N THR A 156 11.25 -6.10 8.15
CA THR A 156 11.76 -5.00 8.97
C THR A 156 12.87 -5.40 9.95
N TYR A 157 13.04 -6.69 10.23
CA TYR A 157 14.09 -7.18 11.14
C TYR A 157 15.47 -7.21 10.49
N TYR A 158 15.52 -7.11 9.16
CA TYR A 158 16.75 -7.21 8.37
C TYR A 158 17.56 -8.51 8.56
N LEU A 159 16.93 -9.55 9.12
CA LEU A 159 17.50 -10.89 9.22
C LEU A 159 17.76 -11.50 7.83
N ASN A 160 18.65 -12.48 7.80
CA ASN A 160 18.95 -13.25 6.61
C ASN A 160 17.84 -14.28 6.37
N HIS A 161 17.23 -14.23 5.20
CA HIS A 161 16.12 -15.10 4.79
C HIS A 161 16.46 -15.86 3.50
N ASP A 162 17.75 -15.98 3.18
CA ASP A 162 18.20 -16.57 1.92
C ASP A 162 18.07 -18.11 1.90
N SER A 163 17.82 -18.74 3.05
CA SER A 163 17.52 -20.19 3.15
C SER A 163 16.75 -20.52 4.44
N ASP A 164 16.19 -21.73 4.51
CA ASP A 164 15.54 -22.29 5.70
C ASP A 164 16.48 -23.16 6.57
N THR A 165 17.68 -23.48 6.08
CA THR A 165 18.48 -24.63 6.55
C THR A 165 18.87 -24.54 8.02
N ASP A 166 19.32 -23.37 8.47
CA ASP A 166 19.91 -23.22 9.81
C ASP A 166 18.89 -23.38 10.94
N LEU A 167 17.63 -22.98 10.72
CA LEU A 167 16.58 -23.19 11.71
C LEU A 167 16.01 -24.59 11.67
N ILE A 168 15.86 -25.14 10.48
CA ILE A 168 15.19 -26.42 10.29
C ILE A 168 15.99 -27.58 10.87
N GLU A 169 17.32 -27.51 10.81
CA GLU A 169 18.21 -28.50 11.43
C GLU A 169 18.12 -28.52 12.97
N ASN A 170 17.64 -27.43 13.58
CA ASN A 170 17.51 -27.28 15.04
C ASN A 170 16.06 -27.35 15.53
N LEU A 171 15.12 -27.82 14.69
CA LEU A 171 13.72 -27.99 15.08
C LEU A 171 13.56 -29.28 15.89
N GLU A 172 13.10 -29.11 17.13
CA GLU A 172 12.61 -30.19 17.97
C GLU A 172 11.10 -30.37 17.78
N SER A 173 10.66 -31.62 17.68
CA SER A 173 9.24 -31.98 17.60
C SER A 173 8.91 -33.05 18.64
N THR A 174 7.68 -33.00 19.14
CA THR A 174 7.10 -34.04 19.98
C THR A 174 6.59 -35.25 19.19
N GLU A 175 6.61 -35.21 17.85
CA GLU A 175 5.97 -36.18 16.94
C GLU A 175 6.87 -36.56 15.76
N GLU A 176 6.50 -37.62 15.02
CA GLU A 176 7.17 -38.02 13.78
C GLU A 176 6.86 -37.04 12.62
N ILE A 177 7.53 -35.89 12.63
CA ILE A 177 7.43 -34.89 11.56
C ILE A 177 8.45 -35.19 10.47
N LYS A 178 8.00 -35.15 9.21
CA LYS A 178 8.88 -35.33 8.05
C LYS A 178 9.23 -33.98 7.46
N ILE A 179 10.53 -33.71 7.40
CA ILE A 179 11.06 -32.48 6.81
C ILE A 179 11.78 -32.84 5.52
N VAL A 180 11.38 -32.21 4.41
CA VAL A 180 11.98 -32.41 3.09
C VAL A 180 12.52 -31.07 2.60
N ASN A 181 13.85 -30.94 2.63
CA ASN A 181 14.57 -29.83 2.01
C ASN A 181 14.44 -29.95 0.48
N GLN A 182 14.33 -28.80 -0.21
CA GLN A 182 14.19 -28.73 -1.67
C GLN A 182 13.00 -29.53 -2.24
N SER A 183 11.81 -29.22 -1.74
CA SER A 183 10.57 -29.80 -2.26
C SER A 183 10.26 -29.37 -3.70
N GLN A 184 9.28 -30.03 -4.32
CA GLN A 184 8.78 -29.65 -5.65
C GLN A 184 8.07 -28.28 -5.67
N LYS A 185 7.65 -27.77 -4.51
CA LYS A 185 7.01 -26.46 -4.42
C LYS A 185 8.07 -25.38 -4.60
N GLN A 186 7.78 -24.45 -5.50
CA GLN A 186 8.64 -23.30 -5.78
C GLN A 186 8.06 -22.02 -5.22
N ILE A 187 8.96 -21.14 -4.78
CA ILE A 187 8.66 -19.76 -4.41
C ILE A 187 9.31 -18.81 -5.41
N SER A 188 8.59 -17.72 -5.74
CA SER A 188 9.13 -16.66 -6.60
C SER A 188 9.74 -15.57 -5.73
N LEU A 189 11.02 -15.27 -5.95
CA LEU A 189 11.79 -14.31 -5.18
C LEU A 189 12.27 -13.17 -6.05
N LYS A 190 12.42 -11.99 -5.44
CA LYS A 190 13.01 -10.82 -6.08
C LYS A 190 14.03 -10.19 -5.14
N LYS A 191 15.16 -9.75 -5.69
CA LYS A 191 16.19 -9.03 -4.93
C LYS A 191 15.78 -7.60 -4.64
N CYS A 192 15.90 -7.14 -3.40
CA CYS A 192 15.70 -5.73 -3.05
C CYS A 192 16.92 -4.89 -3.44
N CYS A 193 16.74 -3.77 -4.14
CA CYS A 193 17.87 -2.92 -4.55
C CYS A 193 18.55 -2.16 -3.39
N TYR A 194 17.94 -2.12 -2.21
CA TYR A 194 18.49 -1.47 -1.02
C TYR A 194 19.18 -2.48 -0.09
N CYS A 195 18.42 -3.44 0.45
CA CYS A 195 18.97 -4.41 1.40
C CYS A 195 19.60 -5.64 0.75
N GLN A 196 19.52 -5.78 -0.57
CA GLN A 196 20.10 -6.89 -1.35
C GLN A 196 19.58 -8.30 -1.03
N ARG A 197 18.66 -8.46 -0.07
CA ARG A 197 18.01 -9.74 0.26
C ARG A 197 17.04 -10.18 -0.84
N TYR A 198 16.94 -11.49 -1.04
CA TYR A 198 15.91 -12.10 -1.87
C TYR A 198 14.65 -12.31 -1.03
N MET A 199 13.52 -11.81 -1.54
CA MET A 199 12.26 -11.80 -0.79
C MET A 199 11.10 -12.24 -1.67
N PRO A 200 10.08 -12.92 -1.10
CA PRO A 200 8.95 -13.41 -1.85
C PRO A 200 8.15 -12.32 -2.57
N VAL A 201 7.85 -12.60 -3.84
CA VAL A 201 6.88 -11.86 -4.64
C VAL A 201 5.67 -12.73 -4.88
N ASN A 202 4.51 -12.24 -4.43
CA ASN A 202 3.26 -12.90 -4.73
C ASN A 202 2.63 -12.28 -5.99
N ILE A 203 2.61 -13.06 -7.06
CA ILE A 203 2.08 -12.66 -8.37
C ILE A 203 0.55 -12.54 -8.30
N LEU A 204 -0.11 -13.41 -7.52
CA LEU A 204 -1.57 -13.52 -7.45
C LEU A 204 -2.16 -12.56 -6.41
N VAL A 205 -1.70 -12.62 -5.15
CA VAL A 205 -2.28 -11.86 -4.03
C VAL A 205 -1.43 -10.63 -3.66
N ARG A 206 -2.08 -9.45 -3.68
CA ARG A 206 -1.41 -8.14 -3.56
C ARG A 206 -0.89 -7.84 -2.15
N SER A 207 -1.56 -8.32 -1.11
CA SER A 207 -1.25 -7.99 0.29
C SER A 207 0.00 -8.69 0.81
N ASN A 208 0.29 -9.89 0.32
CA ASN A 208 1.30 -10.79 0.93
C ASN A 208 2.67 -10.76 0.24
N SER A 209 2.84 -9.93 -0.81
CA SER A 209 4.14 -9.73 -1.46
C SER A 209 5.04 -8.79 -0.66
N SER A 210 6.32 -9.13 -0.52
CA SER A 210 7.35 -8.28 0.11
C SER A 210 7.66 -7.00 -0.67
N PHE A 211 7.13 -6.87 -1.89
CA PHE A 211 7.25 -5.69 -2.75
C PHE A 211 5.87 -5.13 -3.11
N HIS A 212 5.79 -3.81 -3.36
CA HIS A 212 4.59 -3.22 -3.95
C HIS A 212 4.54 -3.50 -5.45
N LYS A 213 3.36 -3.79 -5.99
CA LYS A 213 3.16 -3.88 -7.44
C LYS A 213 3.38 -2.51 -8.09
N HIS A 214 3.98 -2.51 -9.27
CA HIS A 214 4.23 -1.32 -10.07
C HIS A 214 4.21 -1.70 -11.56
N LYS A 215 3.06 -1.49 -12.23
CA LYS A 215 2.82 -1.95 -13.61
C LYS A 215 3.91 -1.54 -14.62
N SER A 216 4.55 -0.39 -14.42
CA SER A 216 5.61 0.08 -15.32
C SER A 216 6.97 -0.62 -15.13
N LYS A 217 7.08 -1.59 -14.22
CA LYS A 217 8.31 -2.34 -13.98
C LYS A 217 8.24 -3.68 -14.70
N LYS A 218 9.37 -4.16 -15.23
CA LYS A 218 9.46 -5.43 -15.97
C LYS A 218 8.97 -6.60 -15.12
N THR A 219 9.34 -6.61 -13.85
CA THR A 219 8.89 -7.62 -12.87
C THR A 219 7.45 -7.40 -12.40
N GLY A 220 6.83 -6.27 -12.71
CA GLY A 220 5.53 -5.87 -12.16
C GLY A 220 5.60 -5.42 -10.69
N PHE A 221 6.80 -5.32 -10.09
CA PHE A 221 7.04 -4.92 -8.70
C PHE A 221 8.06 -3.78 -8.59
N GLN A 222 8.00 -3.00 -7.50
CA GLN A 222 9.02 -1.99 -7.20
C GLN A 222 10.40 -2.62 -6.96
N ASN A 223 11.47 -1.81 -7.11
CA ASN A 223 12.85 -2.28 -6.95
C ASN A 223 13.20 -2.48 -5.46
N GLU A 224 12.58 -1.69 -4.59
CA GLU A 224 12.71 -1.75 -3.13
C GLU A 224 11.62 -2.61 -2.47
N CYS A 225 11.98 -3.37 -1.43
CA CYS A 225 11.00 -4.06 -0.59
C CYS A 225 10.20 -3.06 0.27
N ARG A 226 9.05 -3.49 0.80
CA ARG A 226 8.16 -2.63 1.61
C ARG A 226 8.86 -2.03 2.83
N ALA A 227 9.66 -2.82 3.55
CA ALA A 227 10.44 -2.33 4.69
C ALA A 227 11.47 -1.27 4.31
N CYS A 228 12.28 -1.50 3.26
CA CYS A 228 13.24 -0.50 2.78
C CYS A 228 12.54 0.77 2.26
N LYS A 229 11.41 0.62 1.56
CA LYS A 229 10.60 1.75 1.12
C LYS A 229 10.12 2.59 2.29
N LYS A 230 9.61 1.96 3.35
CA LYS A 230 9.15 2.65 4.56
C LYS A 230 10.31 3.34 5.28
N TRP A 231 11.30 2.57 5.69
CA TRP A 231 12.33 3.02 6.63
C TRP A 231 13.48 3.78 5.97
N ARG A 232 13.95 3.36 4.80
CA ARG A 232 15.14 3.96 4.15
C ARG A 232 14.83 5.02 3.11
N ILE A 233 13.61 5.00 2.56
CA ILE A 233 13.21 5.96 1.52
C ILE A 233 12.21 6.95 2.11
N ASN A 234 11.03 6.49 2.50
CA ASN A 234 9.95 7.37 2.92
C ASN A 234 10.32 8.16 4.18
N ASN A 235 10.92 7.53 5.19
CA ASN A 235 11.30 8.26 6.41
C ASN A 235 12.42 9.29 6.19
N SER A 236 13.33 9.09 5.23
CA SER A 236 14.36 10.11 4.92
C SER A 236 13.82 11.19 3.99
N PHE A 237 12.93 10.85 3.06
CA PHE A 237 12.41 11.81 2.06
C PHE A 237 11.19 12.59 2.52
N ASN A 238 10.31 12.03 3.36
CA ASN A 238 9.08 12.69 3.78
C ASN A 238 9.34 13.92 4.68
N PRO A 239 10.29 13.90 5.63
CA PRO A 239 10.61 15.10 6.44
C PRO A 239 11.18 16.25 5.61
N VAL A 240 11.89 15.94 4.51
CA VAL A 240 12.48 16.94 3.60
C VAL A 240 11.45 17.52 2.62
N ARG A 241 10.25 16.93 2.52
CA ARG A 241 9.18 17.44 1.65
C ARG A 241 8.37 18.49 2.40
N THR A 242 8.12 19.62 1.73
CA THR A 242 7.13 20.56 2.24
C THR A 242 5.74 19.91 2.26
N LYS A 243 4.86 20.39 3.13
CA LYS A 243 3.48 19.89 3.24
C LYS A 243 2.73 19.97 1.91
N ASP A 244 3.00 21.02 1.15
CA ASP A 244 2.52 21.19 -0.22
C ASP A 244 2.99 20.04 -1.13
N GLN A 245 4.28 19.68 -1.10
CA GLN A 245 4.81 18.59 -1.92
C GLN A 245 4.22 17.21 -1.58
N LEU A 246 3.96 16.94 -0.29
CA LEU A 246 3.30 15.70 0.14
C LEU A 246 1.85 15.65 -0.32
N HIS A 247 1.11 16.75 -0.15
CA HIS A 247 -0.28 16.85 -0.57
C HIS A 247 -0.42 16.76 -2.10
N GLU A 248 0.40 17.50 -2.86
CA GLU A 248 0.47 17.42 -4.31
C GLU A 248 0.72 15.97 -4.76
N SER A 249 1.68 15.28 -4.14
CA SER A 249 1.98 13.87 -4.49
C SER A 249 0.78 12.96 -4.28
N ALA A 250 0.01 13.15 -3.21
CA ALA A 250 -1.20 12.38 -2.92
C ALA A 250 -2.31 12.68 -3.93
N VAL A 251 -2.55 13.96 -4.25
CA VAL A 251 -3.57 14.38 -5.23
C VAL A 251 -3.22 13.88 -6.63
N ILE A 252 -1.96 14.05 -7.07
CA ILE A 252 -1.45 13.52 -8.34
C ILE A 252 -1.68 12.01 -8.41
N THR A 253 -1.38 11.27 -7.34
CA THR A 253 -1.55 9.81 -7.31
C THR A 253 -3.03 9.42 -7.45
N ARG A 254 -3.93 10.12 -6.75
CA ARG A 254 -5.38 9.85 -6.81
C ARG A 254 -5.94 10.17 -8.19
N GLU A 255 -5.60 11.31 -8.76
CA GLU A 255 -6.07 11.72 -10.09
C GLU A 255 -5.49 10.85 -11.20
N LYS A 256 -4.20 10.51 -11.14
CA LYS A 256 -3.58 9.64 -12.14
C LYS A 256 -4.21 8.25 -12.17
N LYS A 257 -4.73 7.74 -11.04
CA LYS A 257 -5.49 6.48 -11.02
C LYS A 257 -6.82 6.56 -11.77
N ILE A 258 -7.46 7.73 -11.80
CA ILE A 258 -8.79 7.94 -12.40
C ILE A 258 -8.67 8.45 -13.84
N LEU A 259 -7.79 9.42 -14.08
CA LEU A 259 -7.66 10.11 -15.37
C LEU A 259 -6.52 9.55 -16.23
N LEU A 260 -5.66 8.69 -15.68
CA LEU A 260 -4.47 8.13 -16.36
C LEU A 260 -3.45 9.17 -16.84
N LYS A 261 -3.54 10.41 -16.35
CA LYS A 261 -2.58 11.48 -16.64
C LYS A 261 -2.10 12.17 -15.38
N GLU A 262 -0.95 12.83 -15.48
CA GLU A 262 -0.55 13.76 -14.44
C GLU A 262 -1.38 15.04 -14.57
N PRO A 263 -1.81 15.64 -13.45
CA PRO A 263 -2.52 16.91 -13.48
C PRO A 263 -1.53 17.99 -13.93
N GLU A 264 -1.53 18.32 -15.22
CA GLU A 264 -0.65 19.34 -15.81
C GLU A 264 -0.81 20.69 -15.08
N ILE A 265 -2.01 20.96 -14.58
CA ILE A 265 -2.34 22.14 -13.79
C ILE A 265 -1.51 22.21 -12.50
N LEU A 266 -1.27 21.09 -11.80
CA LEU A 266 -0.40 21.09 -10.61
C LEU A 266 1.07 21.40 -10.94
N GLN A 267 1.53 21.05 -12.15
CA GLN A 267 2.87 21.43 -12.61
C GLN A 267 2.94 22.91 -13.01
N LYS A 268 1.85 23.47 -13.55
CA LYS A 268 1.74 24.88 -13.96
C LYS A 268 1.56 25.84 -12.78
N ILE A 269 0.79 25.45 -11.77
CA ILE A 269 0.46 26.30 -10.61
C ILE A 269 1.62 26.46 -9.63
N LYS A 270 2.68 25.63 -9.72
CA LYS A 270 3.91 25.90 -8.97
C LYS A 270 4.42 27.29 -9.32
N ASN A 271 4.24 28.22 -8.40
CA ASN A 271 4.71 29.58 -8.57
C ASN A 271 6.24 29.53 -8.59
N ARG A 272 6.81 29.53 -9.81
CA ARG A 272 8.25 29.39 -10.06
C ARG A 272 9.08 30.47 -9.38
N ASN A 273 8.45 31.59 -9.00
CA ASN A 273 9.10 32.73 -8.38
C ASN A 273 9.21 32.62 -6.84
N ASN A 274 8.34 31.84 -6.17
CA ASN A 274 8.24 31.87 -4.69
C ASN A 274 8.25 30.46 -4.04
N GLY A 275 8.12 29.39 -4.83
CA GLY A 275 8.16 28.00 -4.32
C GLY A 275 6.89 27.51 -3.60
N GLU A 276 5.84 28.33 -3.51
CA GLU A 276 4.55 27.97 -2.90
C GLU A 276 3.75 27.02 -3.80
N GLY A 277 3.20 25.95 -3.22
CA GLY A 277 2.37 24.98 -3.93
C GLY A 277 0.89 25.37 -3.93
N LEU A 278 0.07 24.59 -4.67
CA LEU A 278 -1.37 24.85 -4.80
C LEU A 278 -2.06 24.99 -3.43
N LYS A 279 -1.68 24.17 -2.45
CA LYS A 279 -2.29 24.17 -1.12
C LYS A 279 -2.10 25.49 -0.38
N SER A 280 -0.88 26.04 -0.38
CA SER A 280 -0.60 27.35 0.20
C SER A 280 -1.33 28.48 -0.52
N ILE A 281 -1.39 28.44 -1.85
CA ILE A 281 -2.08 29.45 -2.67
C ILE A 281 -3.58 29.48 -2.32
N ILE A 282 -4.23 28.31 -2.33
CA ILE A 282 -5.66 28.19 -2.02
C ILE A 282 -5.94 28.54 -0.56
N TRP A 283 -5.09 28.11 0.39
CA TRP A 283 -5.24 28.48 1.80
C TRP A 283 -5.27 30.00 2.01
N LYS A 284 -4.36 30.74 1.36
CA LYS A 284 -4.36 32.22 1.40
C LYS A 284 -5.57 32.83 0.68
N LYS A 285 -5.98 32.26 -0.46
CA LYS A 285 -7.15 32.70 -1.24
C LYS A 285 -8.46 32.65 -0.44
N PHE A 286 -8.55 31.74 0.53
CA PHE A 286 -9.69 31.59 1.44
C PHE A 286 -9.48 32.24 2.82
N ASP A 287 -8.59 33.23 2.94
CA ASP A 287 -8.30 33.94 4.20
C ASP A 287 -7.95 32.99 5.35
N LYS A 288 -7.24 31.91 5.04
CA LYS A 288 -6.82 30.88 5.99
C LYS A 288 -7.96 30.23 6.77
N LYS A 289 -9.18 30.24 6.23
CA LYS A 289 -10.38 29.69 6.89
C LYS A 289 -10.99 28.56 6.07
N CYS A 290 -11.72 27.68 6.76
CA CYS A 290 -12.61 26.73 6.11
C CYS A 290 -13.74 27.50 5.42
N PHE A 291 -13.94 27.28 4.13
CA PHE A 291 -15.03 27.97 3.42
C PHE A 291 -16.42 27.63 3.98
N ASN A 292 -16.62 26.40 4.44
CA ASN A 292 -17.95 25.97 4.87
C ASN A 292 -18.31 26.42 6.30
N CYS A 293 -17.41 26.20 7.26
CA CYS A 293 -17.67 26.46 8.69
C CYS A 293 -16.90 27.65 9.27
N GLU A 294 -16.13 28.35 8.44
CA GLU A 294 -15.39 29.58 8.76
C GLU A 294 -14.32 29.47 9.86
N LYS A 295 -14.09 28.26 10.39
CA LYS A 295 -12.99 27.96 11.31
C LYS A 295 -11.65 28.36 10.68
N GLU A 296 -10.84 29.12 11.41
CA GLU A 296 -9.44 29.37 11.06
C GLU A 296 -8.66 28.05 11.02
N LEU A 297 -7.83 27.89 9.99
CA LEU A 297 -7.07 26.69 9.73
C LEU A 297 -5.60 27.03 9.63
N THR A 298 -4.77 26.20 10.25
CA THR A 298 -3.35 26.13 9.88
C THR A 298 -3.19 25.37 8.56
N ILE A 299 -2.04 25.53 7.89
CA ILE A 299 -1.78 24.84 6.60
C ILE A 299 -1.84 23.31 6.73
N GLU A 300 -1.64 22.76 7.93
CA GLU A 300 -1.75 21.33 8.25
C GLU A 300 -3.21 20.86 8.22
N GLU A 301 -4.11 21.66 8.79
CA GLU A 301 -5.54 21.35 8.93
C GLU A 301 -6.30 21.49 7.60
N VAL A 302 -5.76 22.25 6.64
CA VAL A 302 -6.36 22.41 5.32
C VAL A 302 -6.41 21.09 4.57
N ARG A 303 -7.59 20.79 4.05
CA ARG A 303 -7.84 19.82 2.99
C ARG A 303 -8.23 20.60 1.74
N LEU A 304 -7.48 20.40 0.65
CA LEU A 304 -7.94 20.88 -0.65
C LEU A 304 -9.02 19.95 -1.16
N ASP A 305 -10.14 20.56 -1.52
CA ASP A 305 -11.28 19.88 -2.05
C ASP A 305 -11.46 20.21 -3.54
N HIS A 306 -11.83 19.18 -4.29
CA HIS A 306 -12.32 19.30 -5.66
C HIS A 306 -13.68 20.00 -5.64
N THR A 307 -13.69 21.33 -5.86
CA THR A 307 -14.93 22.14 -5.89
C THR A 307 -15.99 21.49 -6.75
N ARG A 308 -15.60 21.05 -7.96
CA ARG A 308 -16.36 20.13 -8.80
C ARG A 308 -15.76 18.73 -8.63
N PRO A 309 -16.54 17.66 -8.36
CA PRO A 309 -15.96 16.41 -7.85
C PRO A 309 -15.20 15.60 -8.89
N LEU A 310 -14.07 15.00 -8.47
CA LEU A 310 -13.24 14.12 -9.31
C LEU A 310 -13.99 12.88 -9.80
N ALA A 311 -14.98 12.39 -9.05
CA ALA A 311 -15.84 11.28 -9.47
C ALA A 311 -16.60 11.57 -10.78
N TYR A 312 -16.83 12.86 -11.09
CA TYR A 312 -17.41 13.35 -12.34
C TYR A 312 -16.33 13.96 -13.26
N LEU A 313 -15.10 13.45 -13.15
CA LEU A 313 -13.96 13.76 -14.03
C LEU A 313 -13.42 15.20 -13.94
N TRP A 314 -13.72 15.92 -12.87
CA TRP A 314 -13.15 17.25 -12.62
C TRP A 314 -11.81 17.12 -11.85
N PRO A 315 -10.65 17.35 -12.49
CA PRO A 315 -9.36 17.33 -11.81
C PRO A 315 -9.24 18.51 -10.83
N ILE A 316 -8.28 18.44 -9.92
CA ILE A 316 -7.95 19.57 -9.07
C ILE A 316 -7.34 20.67 -9.94
N ASP A 317 -7.76 21.89 -9.68
CA ASP A 317 -7.31 23.07 -10.41
C ASP A 317 -7.23 24.30 -9.48
N GLU A 318 -6.99 25.47 -10.06
CA GLU A 318 -6.95 26.76 -9.36
C GLU A 318 -8.30 27.17 -8.72
N HIS A 319 -9.37 26.45 -9.03
CA HIS A 319 -10.70 26.64 -8.46
C HIS A 319 -10.96 25.75 -7.24
N ALA A 320 -9.97 24.98 -6.77
CA ALA A 320 -10.09 24.14 -5.58
C ALA A 320 -10.57 24.93 -4.34
N THR A 321 -11.28 24.23 -3.44
CA THR A 321 -11.86 24.83 -2.23
C THR A 321 -11.03 24.49 -0.99
N CYS A 322 -10.89 25.46 -0.09
CA CYS A 322 -10.27 25.27 1.22
C CYS A 322 -11.29 24.77 2.25
N LEU A 323 -11.17 23.52 2.70
CA LEU A 323 -12.04 22.93 3.73
C LEU A 323 -11.22 22.36 4.91
N CYS A 324 -11.85 22.30 6.08
CA CYS A 324 -11.34 21.50 7.19
C CYS A 324 -11.66 20.02 6.98
N GLU A 325 -10.97 19.13 7.71
CA GLU A 325 -11.18 17.67 7.61
C GLU A 325 -12.63 17.24 7.77
N LYS A 326 -13.35 17.78 8.76
CA LYS A 326 -14.77 17.48 8.99
C LYS A 326 -15.62 17.84 7.76
N CYS A 327 -15.50 19.07 7.25
CA CYS A 327 -16.30 19.52 6.11
C CYS A 327 -15.93 18.79 4.82
N ASN A 328 -14.64 18.50 4.60
CA ASN A 328 -14.17 17.75 3.44
C ASN A 328 -14.72 16.31 3.43
N ASN A 329 -14.70 15.63 4.59
CA ASN A 329 -15.24 14.29 4.73
C ASN A 329 -16.77 14.26 4.55
N THR A 330 -17.48 15.32 4.97
CA THR A 330 -18.92 15.46 4.69
C THR A 330 -19.20 15.71 3.22
N LYS A 331 -18.41 16.55 2.53
CA LYS A 331 -18.65 16.88 1.12
C LYS A 331 -18.47 15.68 0.19
N HIS A 332 -17.42 14.89 0.38
CA HIS A 332 -17.09 13.72 -0.45
C HIS A 332 -17.17 14.02 -1.97
N ASP A 333 -18.08 13.36 -2.70
CA ASP A 333 -18.26 13.52 -4.15
C ASP A 333 -19.50 14.39 -4.50
N MET A 334 -20.06 15.12 -3.54
CA MET A 334 -21.22 15.99 -3.79
C MET A 334 -20.82 17.26 -4.55
N PHE A 335 -21.71 17.70 -5.44
CA PHE A 335 -21.59 19.00 -6.10
C PHE A 335 -21.81 20.13 -5.10
N PRO A 336 -21.32 21.36 -5.39
CA PRO A 336 -21.52 22.52 -4.53
C PRO A 336 -22.99 22.76 -4.19
N ILE A 337 -23.90 22.65 -5.18
CA ILE A 337 -25.34 22.81 -4.96
C ILE A 337 -25.92 21.87 -3.90
N ASP A 338 -25.43 20.62 -3.88
CA ASP A 338 -25.89 19.60 -2.95
C ASP A 338 -25.28 19.81 -1.56
N PHE A 339 -23.97 20.07 -1.52
CA PHE A 339 -23.24 20.22 -0.26
C PHE A 339 -23.65 21.46 0.52
N TYR A 340 -23.89 22.58 -0.18
CA TYR A 340 -24.36 23.82 0.43
C TYR A 340 -25.89 23.93 0.44
N GLN A 341 -26.61 22.84 0.11
CA GLN A 341 -28.07 22.75 0.21
C GLN A 341 -28.80 23.89 -0.53
N GLY A 342 -28.27 24.35 -1.66
CA GLY A 342 -28.86 25.45 -2.43
C GLY A 342 -28.66 26.86 -1.85
N ASP A 343 -27.80 27.04 -0.84
CA ASP A 343 -27.45 28.36 -0.29
C ASP A 343 -26.80 29.26 -1.37
N GLU A 344 -27.61 30.15 -1.94
CA GLU A 344 -27.23 31.01 -3.06
C GLU A 344 -26.11 31.99 -2.67
N ASP A 345 -26.18 32.60 -1.49
CA ASP A 345 -25.17 33.56 -1.04
C ASP A 345 -23.81 32.88 -0.88
N LYS A 346 -23.81 31.67 -0.32
CA LYS A 346 -22.61 30.87 -0.18
C LYS A 346 -22.06 30.45 -1.53
N LEU A 347 -22.90 30.01 -2.46
CA LEU A 347 -22.47 29.66 -3.82
C LEU A 347 -21.93 30.86 -4.61
N ARG A 348 -22.54 32.04 -4.49
CA ARG A 348 -22.04 33.29 -5.10
C ARG A 348 -20.71 33.73 -4.49
N ARG A 349 -20.54 33.57 -3.17
CA ARG A 349 -19.26 33.80 -2.51
C ARG A 349 -18.20 32.81 -2.99
N LEU A 350 -18.56 31.53 -3.13
CA LEU A 350 -17.66 30.51 -3.65
C LEU A 350 -17.23 30.82 -5.08
N ALA A 351 -18.16 31.20 -5.95
CA ALA A 351 -17.90 31.65 -7.32
C ALA A 351 -16.88 32.79 -7.34
N ARG A 352 -17.12 33.84 -6.55
CA ARG A 352 -16.22 35.01 -6.45
C ARG A 352 -14.81 34.65 -6.01
N ILE A 353 -14.69 33.77 -5.00
CA ILE A 353 -13.38 33.35 -4.50
C ILE A 353 -12.71 32.46 -5.54
N THR A 354 -13.36 31.36 -5.96
CA THR A 354 -12.75 30.34 -6.83
C THR A 354 -12.48 30.83 -8.24
N GLY A 355 -13.27 31.79 -8.74
CA GLY A 355 -13.24 32.25 -10.14
C GLY A 355 -14.15 31.44 -11.07
N LEU A 356 -14.96 30.52 -10.52
CA LEU A 356 -16.00 29.83 -11.28
C LEU A 356 -17.23 30.72 -11.41
N ASP A 357 -17.97 30.57 -12.50
CA ASP A 357 -19.30 31.17 -12.61
C ASP A 357 -20.29 30.46 -11.67
N TYR A 358 -21.33 31.20 -11.26
CA TYR A 358 -22.37 30.66 -10.40
C TYR A 358 -23.13 29.50 -11.08
N GLU A 359 -23.37 29.61 -12.39
CA GLU A 359 -24.09 28.61 -13.18
C GLU A 359 -23.38 27.24 -13.17
N SER A 360 -22.05 27.21 -13.21
CA SER A 360 -21.24 25.99 -13.11
C SER A 360 -21.27 25.39 -11.72
N LEU A 361 -21.46 26.18 -10.65
CA LEU A 361 -21.54 25.66 -9.28
C LEU A 361 -22.90 25.04 -8.96
N VAL A 362 -23.96 25.55 -9.60
CA VAL A 362 -25.32 25.00 -9.42
C VAL A 362 -25.59 23.77 -10.29
N LYS A 363 -24.77 23.54 -11.32
CA LYS A 363 -24.94 22.44 -12.25
C LYS A 363 -24.31 21.14 -11.73
N ARG A 364 -25.07 20.05 -11.77
CA ARG A 364 -24.56 18.68 -11.58
C ARG A 364 -24.05 18.15 -12.92
N ASP A 365 -22.77 18.31 -13.18
CA ASP A 365 -22.21 18.00 -14.49
C ASP A 365 -20.89 17.22 -14.47
N VAL A 366 -20.66 16.47 -15.55
CA VAL A 366 -19.39 15.80 -15.85
C VAL A 366 -18.47 16.73 -16.62
N ASN A 367 -17.16 16.58 -16.43
CA ASN A 367 -16.18 17.24 -17.28
C ASN A 367 -16.20 16.64 -18.69
N GLU A 368 -16.87 17.31 -19.62
CA GLU A 368 -17.04 16.84 -21.00
C GLU A 368 -15.71 16.65 -21.75
N VAL A 369 -14.71 17.47 -21.46
CA VAL A 369 -13.39 17.35 -22.09
C VAL A 369 -12.73 16.03 -21.70
N GLU A 370 -12.77 15.69 -20.41
CA GLU A 370 -12.23 14.42 -19.93
C GLU A 370 -13.07 13.22 -20.36
N LEU A 371 -14.40 13.36 -20.37
CA LEU A 371 -15.28 12.31 -20.84
C LEU A 371 -15.02 11.98 -22.32
N ALA A 372 -14.95 12.99 -23.19
CA ALA A 372 -14.64 12.81 -24.60
C ALA A 372 -13.27 12.13 -24.80
N ARG A 373 -12.26 12.52 -24.02
CA ARG A 373 -10.94 11.89 -24.06
C ARG A 373 -10.99 10.41 -23.69
N ILE A 374 -11.73 10.06 -22.62
CA ILE A 374 -11.91 8.67 -22.18
C ILE A 374 -12.63 7.87 -23.25
N ILE A 375 -13.72 8.39 -23.83
CA ILE A 375 -14.48 7.72 -24.90
C ILE A 375 -13.59 7.48 -26.14
N ASN A 376 -12.76 8.45 -26.51
CA ASN A 376 -11.85 8.33 -27.64
C ASN A 376 -10.79 7.24 -27.42
N ASN A 377 -10.35 7.02 -26.17
CA ASN A 377 -9.31 6.05 -25.82
C ASN A 377 -9.83 4.96 -24.86
N ILE A 378 -11.07 4.50 -25.06
CA ILE A 378 -11.77 3.66 -24.06
C ILE A 378 -11.06 2.31 -23.80
N GLU A 379 -10.39 1.74 -24.81
CA GLU A 379 -9.65 0.48 -24.67
C GLU A 379 -8.41 0.65 -23.78
N ASP A 380 -7.63 1.70 -24.03
CA ASP A 380 -6.48 2.05 -23.19
C ASP A 380 -6.94 2.37 -21.76
N PHE A 381 -8.06 3.08 -21.64
CA PHE A 381 -8.66 3.37 -20.34
C PHE A 381 -9.00 2.08 -19.59
N ALA A 382 -9.79 1.18 -20.20
CA ALA A 382 -10.21 -0.08 -19.62
C ALA A 382 -9.04 -1.01 -19.23
N THR A 383 -7.96 -1.00 -20.01
CA THR A 383 -6.76 -1.81 -19.74
C THR A 383 -5.98 -1.29 -18.52
N ASN A 384 -5.94 0.02 -18.33
CA ASN A 384 -5.05 0.65 -17.36
C ASN A 384 -5.71 0.92 -16.00
N VAL A 385 -7.01 1.22 -15.95
CA VAL A 385 -7.73 1.40 -14.67
C VAL A 385 -8.14 0.06 -14.04
N GLU A 386 -8.44 0.06 -12.74
CA GLU A 386 -9.01 -1.13 -12.09
C GLU A 386 -10.48 -1.30 -12.48
N ALA A 387 -10.95 -2.55 -12.63
CA ALA A 387 -12.32 -2.84 -13.05
C ALA A 387 -13.40 -2.16 -12.17
N ARG A 388 -13.21 -2.12 -10.84
CA ARG A 388 -14.11 -1.40 -9.91
C ARG A 388 -14.12 0.10 -10.15
N THR A 389 -12.95 0.70 -10.42
CA THR A 389 -12.82 2.12 -10.74
C THR A 389 -13.52 2.43 -12.06
N PHE A 390 -13.33 1.61 -13.09
CA PHE A 390 -14.05 1.73 -14.35
C PHE A 390 -15.56 1.73 -14.13
N ARG A 391 -16.09 0.73 -13.40
CA ARG A 391 -17.53 0.63 -13.08
C ARG A 391 -18.03 1.85 -12.33
N SER A 392 -17.27 2.34 -11.35
CA SER A 392 -17.64 3.51 -10.55
C SER A 392 -17.75 4.76 -11.43
N ILE A 393 -16.77 5.00 -12.31
CA ILE A 393 -16.78 6.14 -13.24
C ILE A 393 -17.93 6.02 -14.23
N ARG A 394 -18.15 4.84 -14.81
CA ARG A 394 -19.28 4.57 -15.69
C ARG A 394 -20.61 4.94 -15.03
N ASN A 395 -20.81 4.53 -13.78
CA ASN A 395 -22.04 4.83 -13.06
C ASN A 395 -22.23 6.34 -12.84
N LYS A 396 -21.16 7.05 -12.47
CA LYS A 396 -21.18 8.51 -12.27
C LYS A 396 -21.42 9.28 -13.57
N VAL A 397 -20.83 8.85 -14.68
CA VAL A 397 -21.10 9.41 -16.00
C VAL A 397 -22.56 9.19 -16.38
N LYS A 398 -23.08 7.96 -16.24
CA LYS A 398 -24.46 7.61 -16.58
C LYS A 398 -25.51 8.37 -15.75
N GLU A 399 -25.17 8.71 -14.51
CA GLU A 399 -26.01 9.52 -13.62
C GLU A 399 -26.33 10.91 -14.19
N VAL A 400 -25.36 11.56 -14.83
CA VAL A 400 -25.49 12.93 -15.39
C VAL A 400 -25.57 12.97 -16.92
N ARG A 401 -25.25 11.86 -17.59
CA ARG A 401 -25.37 11.63 -19.02
C ARG A 401 -25.98 10.24 -19.28
N PRO A 402 -27.31 10.08 -19.16
CA PRO A 402 -27.98 8.79 -19.30
C PRO A 402 -27.74 8.09 -20.64
N ASP A 403 -27.56 8.87 -21.70
CA ASP A 403 -27.33 8.40 -23.08
C ASP A 403 -25.88 7.92 -23.32
N THR A 404 -24.97 8.17 -22.36
CA THR A 404 -23.55 7.80 -22.47
C THR A 404 -23.24 6.65 -21.52
N ASP A 405 -23.15 5.42 -22.05
CA ASP A 405 -22.74 4.25 -21.29
C ASP A 405 -21.35 3.75 -21.70
N LEU A 406 -20.36 3.97 -20.83
CA LEU A 406 -18.98 3.56 -21.10
C LEU A 406 -18.83 2.05 -21.32
N PHE A 407 -19.71 1.22 -20.75
CA PHE A 407 -19.67 -0.22 -21.02
C PHE A 407 -20.16 -0.56 -22.41
N GLU A 408 -21.24 0.06 -22.89
CA GLU A 408 -21.74 -0.17 -24.25
C GLU A 408 -20.77 0.38 -25.30
N ILE A 409 -20.13 1.52 -25.02
CA ILE A 409 -19.06 2.08 -25.85
C ILE A 409 -17.85 1.12 -25.89
N LEU A 410 -17.43 0.56 -24.76
CA LEU A 410 -16.32 -0.40 -24.73
C LEU A 410 -16.72 -1.70 -25.46
N LYS A 411 -17.92 -2.22 -25.21
CA LYS A 411 -18.43 -3.46 -25.81
C LYS A 411 -18.52 -3.37 -27.32
N SER A 412 -19.00 -2.23 -27.85
CA SER A 412 -19.09 -2.01 -29.30
C SER A 412 -17.72 -1.87 -29.97
N LYS A 413 -16.72 -1.30 -29.26
CA LYS A 413 -15.34 -1.19 -29.78
C LYS A 413 -14.53 -2.48 -29.61
N ASN A 414 -14.66 -3.16 -28.47
CA ASN A 414 -13.86 -4.32 -28.10
C ASN A 414 -14.59 -5.24 -27.12
N ILE A 415 -15.31 -6.22 -27.68
CA ILE A 415 -16.09 -7.18 -26.92
C ILE A 415 -15.22 -8.05 -25.98
N ASN A 416 -13.99 -8.38 -26.38
CA ASN A 416 -13.10 -9.23 -25.58
C ASN A 416 -12.67 -8.51 -24.30
N LEU A 417 -12.20 -7.27 -24.43
CA LEU A 417 -11.79 -6.46 -23.28
C LEU A 417 -12.97 -6.16 -22.34
N TYR A 418 -14.17 -5.95 -22.90
CA TYR A 418 -15.39 -5.86 -22.10
C TYR A 418 -15.63 -7.14 -21.27
N ASN A 419 -15.56 -8.32 -21.90
CA ASN A 419 -15.77 -9.60 -21.23
C ASN A 419 -14.73 -9.85 -20.13
N GLU A 420 -13.46 -9.52 -20.37
CA GLU A 420 -12.39 -9.59 -19.38
C GLU A 420 -12.68 -8.72 -18.15
N LEU A 421 -13.13 -7.48 -18.38
CA LEU A 421 -13.46 -6.55 -17.31
C LEU A 421 -14.67 -7.04 -16.50
N GLN A 422 -15.70 -7.60 -17.15
CA GLN A 422 -16.83 -8.23 -16.45
C GLN A 422 -16.39 -9.44 -15.62
N TYR A 423 -15.52 -10.28 -16.16
CA TYR A 423 -14.98 -11.42 -15.43
C TYR A 423 -14.17 -10.98 -14.18
N GLU A 424 -13.35 -9.93 -14.29
CA GLU A 424 -12.62 -9.36 -13.14
C GLU A 424 -13.58 -8.83 -12.05
N LEU A 425 -14.69 -8.21 -12.44
CA LEU A 425 -15.73 -7.74 -11.52
C LEU A 425 -16.45 -8.88 -10.79
N LEU A 426 -16.64 -10.03 -11.45
CA LEU A 426 -17.33 -11.20 -10.89
C LEU A 426 -16.43 -12.05 -9.99
N THR A 427 -15.14 -12.14 -10.30
CA THR A 427 -14.21 -13.07 -9.63
C THR A 427 -13.51 -12.49 -8.41
N ARG A 428 -13.42 -11.17 -8.28
CA ARG A 428 -12.84 -10.56 -7.08
C ARG A 428 -13.86 -10.54 -5.94
N LYS A 429 -13.68 -11.43 -4.96
CA LYS A 429 -14.30 -11.32 -3.63
C LYS A 429 -13.83 -10.03 -2.93
N ASP A 430 -14.73 -9.43 -2.16
CA ASP A 430 -14.63 -8.07 -1.62
C ASP A 430 -13.37 -7.77 -0.80
#